data_AF-A0A917DUA1-F1
#
_entry.id   AF-A0A917DUA1-F1
#
_cell.length_a   1.000
_cell.length_b   1.000
_cell.length_c   1.000
_cell.angle_alpha   90.00
_cell.angle_beta   90.00
_cell.angle_gamma   90.00
#
_symmetry.space_group_name_H-M   'P 1'
#
loop_
_entity.id
_entity.type
_entity.pdbx_description
1 polymer ?
#
loop_
_entity_poly.entity_id
_entity_poly.type
_entity_poly.pdbx_seq_one_letter_code
_entity_poly.pdbx_strand_id
1 'polypeptide(L)'
;MKLIEFKNTNAQRIYTDYINRSKRVIRILSNEDQEDCLMEINSYIFEYIQNHQNEDETSTLLNILERLGSPEITLKEVVAAKKIDQAVKTFNLKHLIEALFLNLRNGLVYIVLFVLTLLLVCFPILIVMEILYPEETGLFVGEKTFFFGMTDPKSGIQEVLGSAFIPVVILLGVGFYFLIVFLLKLVKNKKS
;
A
#
# COMPACT_ATOMS: atom_id res chain seq x y z
N MET A 1 -17.51 13.81 -22.83
CA MET A 1 -18.35 14.37 -21.72
C MET A 1 -18.70 15.85 -21.94
N LYS A 2 -19.96 16.26 -21.77
CA LYS A 2 -20.40 17.66 -21.77
C LYS A 2 -20.35 18.25 -20.36
N LEU A 3 -19.77 19.44 -20.19
CA LEU A 3 -19.69 20.14 -18.90
C LEU A 3 -21.07 20.68 -18.49
N ILE A 4 -21.33 20.71 -17.18
CA ILE A 4 -22.53 21.34 -16.60
C ILE A 4 -22.35 22.86 -16.63
N GLU A 5 -23.37 23.56 -17.08
CA GLU A 5 -23.45 25.03 -17.10
C GLU A 5 -24.28 25.50 -15.91
N PHE A 6 -23.68 26.33 -15.05
CA PHE A 6 -24.31 26.95 -13.91
C PHE A 6 -24.65 28.41 -14.22
N LYS A 7 -25.75 28.91 -13.67
CA LYS A 7 -26.11 30.33 -13.81
C LYS A 7 -25.21 31.21 -12.95
N ASN A 8 -24.83 30.70 -11.78
CA ASN A 8 -23.94 31.39 -10.86
C ASN A 8 -22.45 31.21 -11.28
N THR A 9 -21.75 32.33 -11.47
CA THR A 9 -20.33 32.34 -11.87
C THR A 9 -19.41 31.68 -10.84
N ASN A 10 -19.71 31.81 -9.54
CA ASN A 10 -18.93 31.18 -8.49
C ASN A 10 -19.11 29.66 -8.52
N ALA A 11 -20.36 29.17 -8.67
CA ALA A 11 -20.64 27.74 -8.83
C ALA A 11 -19.92 27.18 -10.06
N GLN A 12 -19.97 27.87 -11.21
CA GLN A 12 -19.25 27.46 -12.42
C GLN A 12 -17.74 27.33 -12.18
N ARG A 13 -17.14 28.27 -11.45
CA ARG A 13 -15.70 28.25 -11.14
C ARG A 13 -15.34 27.08 -10.23
N ILE A 14 -16.13 26.81 -9.18
CA ILE A 14 -15.92 25.70 -8.25
C ILE A 14 -16.00 24.36 -8.98
N TYR A 15 -17.05 24.17 -9.78
CA TYR A 15 -17.24 22.97 -10.58
C TYR A 15 -16.06 22.74 -11.54
N THR A 16 -15.65 23.81 -12.24
CA THR A 16 -14.55 23.73 -13.22
C THR A 16 -13.23 23.37 -12.54
N ASP A 17 -12.93 23.93 -11.37
CA ASP A 17 -11.75 23.57 -10.59
C ASP A 17 -11.78 22.09 -10.19
N TYR A 18 -12.91 21.61 -9.68
CA TYR A 18 -13.08 20.20 -9.29
C TYR A 18 -12.85 19.26 -10.47
N ILE A 19 -13.47 19.52 -11.62
CA ILE A 19 -13.28 18.70 -12.83
C ILE A 19 -11.83 18.74 -13.31
N ASN A 20 -11.16 19.89 -13.25
CA ASN A 20 -9.75 20.00 -13.64
C ASN A 20 -8.81 19.23 -12.68
N ARG A 21 -9.14 19.19 -11.38
CA ARG A 21 -8.44 18.34 -10.41
C ARG A 21 -8.67 16.87 -10.69
N SER A 22 -9.92 16.46 -10.93
CA SER A 22 -10.26 15.08 -11.34
C SER A 22 -9.49 14.65 -12.58
N LYS A 23 -9.48 15.48 -13.64
CA LYS A 23 -8.69 15.26 -14.86
C LYS A 23 -7.20 15.04 -14.58
N ARG A 24 -6.61 15.82 -13.67
CA ARG A 24 -5.19 15.65 -13.30
C ARG A 24 -4.94 14.30 -12.65
N VAL A 25 -5.83 13.84 -11.77
CA VAL A 25 -5.69 12.56 -11.04
C VAL A 25 -5.82 11.37 -11.99
N ILE A 26 -6.80 11.40 -12.91
CA ILE A 26 -7.07 10.28 -13.81
C ILE A 26 -6.22 10.27 -15.08
N ARG A 27 -5.41 11.32 -15.34
CA ARG A 27 -4.62 11.49 -16.58
C ARG A 27 -3.75 10.28 -16.95
N ILE A 28 -3.37 9.48 -15.96
CA ILE A 28 -2.54 8.29 -16.18
C ILE A 28 -3.32 7.14 -16.84
N LEU A 29 -4.65 7.13 -16.79
CA LEU A 29 -5.51 6.09 -17.35
C LEU A 29 -5.59 6.17 -18.89
N SER A 30 -6.21 5.17 -19.52
CA SER A 30 -6.55 5.23 -20.95
C SER A 30 -7.54 6.35 -21.24
N ASN A 31 -7.61 6.85 -22.48
CA ASN A 31 -8.55 7.94 -22.81
C ASN A 31 -10.02 7.53 -22.57
N GLU A 32 -10.35 6.27 -22.85
CA GLU A 32 -11.67 5.67 -22.60
C GLU A 32 -11.99 5.69 -21.10
N ASP A 33 -11.08 5.15 -20.28
CA ASP A 33 -11.24 5.14 -18.82
C ASP A 33 -11.31 6.54 -18.20
N GLN A 34 -10.58 7.50 -18.76
CA GLN A 34 -10.65 8.90 -18.34
C GLN A 34 -12.03 9.48 -18.62
N GLU A 35 -12.59 9.21 -19.80
CA GLU A 35 -13.92 9.68 -20.17
C GLU A 35 -15.01 9.05 -19.31
N ASP A 36 -14.94 7.74 -19.06
CA ASP A 36 -15.87 7.03 -18.19
C ASP A 36 -15.88 7.61 -16.77
N CYS A 37 -14.70 7.77 -16.15
CA CYS A 37 -14.58 8.35 -14.81
C CYS A 37 -15.18 9.75 -14.74
N LEU A 38 -14.91 10.60 -15.74
CA LEU A 38 -15.45 11.96 -15.76
C LEU A 38 -16.96 11.97 -15.99
N MET A 39 -17.46 11.08 -16.84
CA MET A 39 -18.89 10.95 -17.10
C MET A 39 -19.63 10.52 -15.84
N GLU A 40 -19.11 9.53 -15.10
CA GLU A 40 -19.71 9.08 -13.83
C GLU A 40 -19.78 10.20 -12.80
N ILE A 41 -18.65 10.88 -12.53
CA ILE A 41 -18.60 12.04 -11.63
C ILE A 41 -19.61 13.10 -12.06
N ASN A 42 -19.64 13.41 -13.35
CA ASN A 42 -20.51 14.44 -13.89
C ASN A 42 -22.00 14.07 -13.77
N SER A 43 -22.35 12.81 -14.01
CA SER A 43 -23.72 12.30 -13.84
C SER A 43 -24.17 12.42 -12.39
N TYR A 44 -23.33 12.02 -11.42
CA TYR A 44 -23.65 12.18 -9.99
C TYR A 44 -23.89 13.64 -9.59
N ILE A 45 -23.01 14.55 -10.04
CA ILE A 45 -23.17 15.98 -9.76
C ILE A 45 -24.46 16.51 -10.40
N PHE A 46 -24.72 16.14 -11.65
CA PHE A 46 -25.89 16.56 -12.40
C PHE A 46 -27.20 16.07 -11.74
N GLU A 47 -27.29 14.78 -11.41
CA GLU A 47 -28.45 14.19 -10.74
C GLU A 47 -28.73 14.87 -9.40
N TYR A 48 -27.68 15.13 -8.62
CA TYR A 48 -27.83 15.81 -7.34
C TYR A 48 -28.40 17.23 -7.51
N ILE A 49 -27.82 18.02 -8.43
CA ILE A 49 -28.28 19.40 -8.69
C ILE A 49 -29.71 19.41 -9.22
N GLN A 50 -30.06 18.47 -10.11
CA GLN A 50 -31.40 18.37 -10.68
C GLN A 50 -32.46 18.10 -9.60
N ASN A 51 -32.11 17.36 -8.56
CA ASN A 51 -33.01 17.09 -7.43
C ASN A 51 -33.12 18.25 -6.42
N HIS A 52 -32.27 19.29 -6.54
CA HIS A 52 -32.20 20.43 -5.62
C HIS A 52 -32.29 21.79 -6.36
N GLN A 53 -33.04 21.84 -7.47
CA GLN A 53 -33.14 23.03 -8.34
C GLN A 53 -33.67 24.30 -7.65
N ASN A 54 -34.40 24.15 -6.54
CA ASN A 54 -35.00 25.27 -5.82
C ASN A 54 -34.05 25.88 -4.77
N GLU A 55 -32.87 25.29 -4.57
CA GLU A 55 -31.86 25.75 -3.62
C GLU A 55 -30.80 26.63 -4.30
N ASP A 56 -29.98 27.30 -3.49
CA ASP A 56 -28.84 28.07 -4.02
C ASP A 56 -27.83 27.14 -4.71
N GLU A 57 -27.58 27.36 -6.01
CA GLU A 57 -26.70 26.53 -6.84
C GLU A 57 -25.31 26.32 -6.22
N THR A 58 -24.76 27.37 -5.58
CA THR A 58 -23.41 27.32 -5.00
C THR A 58 -23.38 26.40 -3.77
N SER A 59 -24.35 26.56 -2.88
CA SER A 59 -24.51 25.74 -1.68
C SER A 59 -24.79 24.28 -2.03
N THR A 60 -25.68 24.03 -2.99
CA THR A 60 -25.98 22.69 -3.52
C THR A 60 -24.74 22.02 -4.09
N LEU A 61 -23.95 22.74 -4.89
CA LEU A 61 -22.70 22.23 -5.45
C LEU A 61 -21.69 21.88 -4.35
N LEU A 62 -21.49 22.77 -3.38
CA LEU A 62 -20.56 22.51 -2.27
C LEU A 62 -20.98 21.25 -1.48
N ASN A 63 -22.27 21.07 -1.23
CA ASN A 63 -22.81 19.90 -0.53
C ASN A 63 -22.51 18.59 -1.27
N ILE A 64 -22.68 18.53 -2.59
CA ILE A 64 -22.35 17.31 -3.34
C ILE A 64 -20.83 17.08 -3.45
N LEU A 65 -20.04 18.14 -3.61
CA LEU A 65 -18.59 18.02 -3.66
C LEU A 65 -18.01 17.57 -2.31
N GLU A 66 -18.61 17.98 -1.19
CA GLU A 66 -18.24 17.49 0.13
C GLU A 66 -18.52 15.98 0.27
N ARG A 67 -19.68 15.51 -0.23
CA ARG A 67 -20.02 14.08 -0.25
C ARG A 67 -19.11 13.26 -1.15
N LEU A 68 -18.73 13.81 -2.32
CA LEU A 68 -17.80 13.17 -3.25
C LEU A 68 -16.35 13.19 -2.74
N GLY A 69 -16.02 14.10 -1.83
CA GLY A 69 -14.68 14.29 -1.30
C GLY A 69 -13.69 14.85 -2.32
N SER A 70 -12.43 15.02 -1.91
CA SER A 70 -11.40 15.52 -2.82
C SER A 70 -11.01 14.48 -3.88
N PRO A 71 -10.91 14.84 -5.17
CA PRO A 71 -10.57 13.91 -6.25
C PRO A 71 -9.26 13.14 -6.02
N GLU A 72 -8.28 13.78 -5.38
CA GLU A 72 -6.96 13.19 -5.09
C GLU A 72 -7.02 12.03 -4.09
N ILE A 73 -8.09 11.95 -3.30
CA ILE A 73 -8.33 10.87 -2.34
C ILE A 73 -9.27 9.84 -2.96
N THR A 74 -10.44 10.28 -3.43
CA THR A 74 -11.52 9.37 -3.84
C THR A 74 -11.26 8.68 -5.17
N LEU A 75 -10.68 9.38 -6.16
CA LEU A 75 -10.35 8.77 -7.46
C LEU A 75 -9.08 7.92 -7.41
N LYS A 76 -8.29 8.01 -6.34
CA LYS A 76 -7.03 7.26 -6.25
C LYS A 76 -7.25 5.75 -6.29
N GLU A 77 -8.29 5.26 -5.61
CA GLU A 77 -8.63 3.83 -5.61
C GLU A 77 -9.18 3.37 -6.96
N VAL A 78 -10.03 4.19 -7.59
CA VAL A 78 -10.56 3.95 -8.93
C VAL A 78 -9.44 3.86 -9.97
N VAL A 79 -8.48 4.80 -9.91
CA VAL A 79 -7.31 4.83 -10.79
C VAL A 79 -6.44 3.59 -10.59
N ALA A 80 -6.22 3.16 -9.35
CA ALA A 80 -5.46 1.96 -9.06
C ALA A 80 -6.13 0.69 -9.60
N ALA A 81 -7.45 0.57 -9.46
CA ALA A 81 -8.23 -0.56 -9.98
C ALA A 81 -8.20 -0.60 -11.52
N LYS A 82 -8.54 0.50 -12.19
CA LYS A 82 -8.52 0.58 -13.67
C LYS A 82 -7.13 0.33 -14.27
N LYS A 83 -6.05 0.70 -13.57
CA LYS A 83 -4.68 0.39 -14.00
C LYS A 83 -4.37 -1.10 -13.96
N ILE A 84 -4.89 -1.84 -12.99
CA ILE A 84 -4.78 -3.31 -12.96
C ILE A 84 -5.52 -3.90 -14.17
N ASP A 85 -6.75 -3.46 -14.42
CA ASP A 85 -7.54 -3.94 -15.56
C ASP A 85 -6.84 -3.66 -16.90
N GLN A 86 -6.25 -2.46 -17.05
CA GLN A 86 -5.47 -2.11 -18.22
C GLN A 86 -4.24 -3.03 -18.38
N ALA A 87 -3.51 -3.31 -17.29
CA ALA A 87 -2.35 -4.20 -17.32
C ALA A 87 -2.73 -5.64 -17.69
N VAL A 88 -3.85 -6.15 -17.17
CA VAL A 88 -4.37 -7.49 -17.47
C VAL A 88 -4.84 -7.59 -18.92
N LYS A 89 -5.56 -6.59 -19.43
CA LYS A 89 -6.06 -6.58 -20.82
C LYS A 89 -4.94 -6.45 -21.85
N THR A 90 -3.93 -5.62 -21.56
CA THR A 90 -2.88 -5.28 -22.55
C THR A 90 -1.66 -6.18 -22.48
N PHE A 91 -1.50 -6.98 -21.41
CA PHE A 91 -0.28 -7.75 -21.12
C PHE A 91 1.01 -6.91 -21.23
N ASN A 92 0.91 -5.59 -21.03
CA ASN A 92 2.01 -4.67 -21.20
C ASN A 92 2.79 -4.50 -19.90
N LEU A 93 4.08 -4.84 -19.94
CA LEU A 93 4.97 -4.81 -18.78
C LEU A 93 5.05 -3.43 -18.10
N LYS A 94 4.96 -2.34 -18.87
CA LYS A 94 4.97 -0.97 -18.31
C LYS A 94 3.72 -0.70 -17.48
N HIS A 95 2.54 -1.08 -17.98
CA HIS A 95 1.28 -0.89 -17.24
C HIS A 95 1.21 -1.77 -16.00
N LEU A 96 1.78 -2.98 -16.06
CA LEU A 96 1.93 -3.85 -14.90
C LEU A 96 2.82 -3.21 -13.82
N ILE A 97 3.97 -2.62 -14.18
CA ILE A 97 4.84 -1.91 -13.23
C ILE A 97 4.13 -0.68 -12.63
N GLU A 98 3.41 0.12 -13.44
CA GLU A 98 2.63 1.27 -12.98
C GLU A 98 1.54 0.85 -11.98
N ALA A 99 0.76 -0.18 -12.31
CA ALA A 99 -0.31 -0.72 -11.47
C ALA A 99 0.25 -1.30 -10.15
N LEU A 100 1.37 -2.01 -10.22
CA LEU A 100 2.06 -2.52 -9.05
C LEU A 100 2.58 -1.38 -8.17
N PHE A 101 3.24 -0.35 -8.72
CA PHE A 101 3.79 0.75 -7.93
C PHE A 101 2.70 1.55 -7.20
N LEU A 102 1.55 1.79 -7.86
CA LEU A 102 0.39 2.44 -7.27
C LEU A 102 -0.18 1.68 -6.06
N ASN A 103 -0.22 0.35 -6.13
CA ASN A 103 -0.71 -0.52 -5.06
C ASN A 103 0.36 -0.84 -3.99
N LEU A 104 1.63 -1.01 -4.41
CA LEU A 104 2.76 -1.28 -3.52
C LEU A 104 3.08 -0.12 -2.60
N ARG A 105 2.81 1.14 -2.97
CA ARG A 105 3.10 2.28 -2.09
C ARG A 105 2.39 2.17 -0.73
N ASN A 106 1.24 1.51 -0.70
CA ASN A 106 0.54 1.14 0.54
C ASN A 106 0.92 -0.28 1.03
N GLY A 107 1.39 -1.16 0.13
CA GLY A 107 1.78 -2.55 0.38
C GLY A 107 3.20 -2.78 0.92
N LEU A 108 4.13 -1.83 0.76
CA LEU A 108 5.56 -2.04 1.06
C LEU A 108 5.80 -2.34 2.54
N VAL A 109 5.04 -1.70 3.43
CA VAL A 109 5.11 -2.03 4.87
C VAL A 109 4.62 -3.46 5.13
N TYR A 110 3.64 -3.95 4.37
CA TYR A 110 3.19 -5.34 4.47
C TYR A 110 4.22 -6.34 3.92
N ILE A 111 5.02 -5.96 2.92
CA ILE A 111 6.16 -6.78 2.47
C ILE A 111 7.21 -6.89 3.59
N VAL A 112 7.55 -5.77 4.25
CA VAL A 112 8.47 -5.79 5.39
C VAL A 112 7.91 -6.63 6.53
N LEU A 113 6.63 -6.46 6.88
CA LEU A 113 5.95 -7.27 7.90
C LEU A 113 5.95 -8.77 7.56
N PHE A 114 5.75 -9.12 6.28
CA PHE A 114 5.80 -10.50 5.81
C PHE A 114 7.21 -11.11 6.02
N VAL A 115 8.26 -10.41 5.59
CA VAL A 115 9.65 -10.87 5.78
C VAL A 115 10.00 -11.02 7.26
N LEU A 116 9.63 -10.05 8.11
CA LEU A 116 9.84 -10.13 9.56
C LEU A 116 9.09 -11.30 10.19
N THR A 117 7.86 -11.57 9.74
CA THR A 117 7.06 -12.70 10.23
C THR A 117 7.66 -14.03 9.81
N LEU A 118 8.17 -14.13 8.57
CA LEU A 118 8.87 -15.32 8.09
C LEU A 118 10.11 -15.60 8.96
N LEU A 119 10.91 -14.57 9.26
CA LEU A 119 12.06 -14.72 10.15
C LEU A 119 11.65 -15.16 11.57
N LEU A 120 10.57 -14.61 12.11
CA LEU A 120 10.03 -14.98 13.42
C LEU A 120 9.68 -16.49 13.48
N VAL A 121 9.12 -17.04 12.39
CA VAL A 121 8.80 -18.48 12.28
C VAL A 121 10.07 -19.34 12.22
N CYS A 122 11.20 -18.82 11.72
CA CYS A 122 12.46 -19.54 11.72
C CYS A 122 13.06 -19.74 13.11
N PHE A 123 12.77 -18.87 14.10
CA PHE A 123 13.40 -18.98 15.43
C PHE A 123 13.04 -20.26 16.20
N PRO A 124 11.76 -20.70 16.28
CA PRO A 124 11.44 -22.01 16.84
C PRO A 124 12.15 -23.16 16.12
N ILE A 125 12.29 -23.08 14.80
CA ILE A 125 13.00 -24.09 13.99
C ILE A 125 14.47 -24.15 14.41
N LEU A 126 15.14 -23.00 14.57
CA LEU A 126 16.52 -22.93 15.02
C LEU A 126 16.71 -23.47 16.44
N ILE A 127 15.75 -23.25 17.35
CA ILE A 127 15.80 -23.85 18.69
C ILE A 127 15.74 -25.37 18.62
N VAL A 128 14.87 -25.92 17.77
CA VAL A 128 14.79 -27.38 17.57
C VAL A 128 16.08 -27.91 16.94
N MET A 129 16.64 -27.20 15.95
CA MET A 129 17.89 -27.60 15.30
C MET A 129 19.08 -27.57 16.27
N GLU A 130 19.17 -26.59 17.16
CA GLU A 130 20.20 -26.55 18.22
C GLU A 130 20.13 -27.78 19.13
N ILE A 131 18.93 -28.25 19.47
CA ILE A 131 18.74 -29.41 20.33
C ILE A 131 19.14 -30.72 19.61
N LEU A 132 18.87 -30.81 18.30
CA LEU A 132 19.15 -32.01 17.50
C LEU A 132 20.59 -32.06 16.99
N TYR A 133 21.15 -30.91 16.63
CA TYR A 133 22.43 -30.73 15.95
C TYR A 133 23.21 -29.55 16.58
N PRO A 134 23.63 -29.66 17.86
CA PRO A 134 24.27 -28.57 18.59
C PRO A 134 25.65 -28.19 18.06
N GLU A 135 26.34 -29.08 17.35
CA GLU A 135 27.65 -28.76 16.73
C GLU A 135 27.51 -28.03 15.39
N GLU A 136 26.33 -28.10 14.77
CA GLU A 136 26.06 -27.56 13.42
C GLU A 136 25.19 -26.29 13.47
N THR A 137 24.50 -26.03 14.58
CA THR A 137 23.61 -24.88 14.75
C THR A 137 24.26 -23.86 15.68
N GLY A 138 24.10 -22.57 15.38
CA GLY A 138 24.70 -21.55 16.23
C GLY A 138 24.88 -20.20 15.54
N LEU A 139 25.70 -19.35 16.17
CA LEU A 139 26.23 -18.15 15.55
C LEU A 139 27.70 -18.35 15.26
N PHE A 140 28.04 -18.41 13.98
CA PHE A 140 29.38 -18.68 13.49
C PHE A 140 30.04 -17.42 12.94
N VAL A 141 31.26 -17.14 13.40
CA VAL A 141 32.05 -15.97 13.01
C VAL A 141 33.43 -16.42 12.54
N GLY A 142 33.88 -15.89 11.40
CA GLY A 142 35.22 -16.04 10.87
C GLY A 142 35.74 -14.72 10.29
N GLU A 143 36.91 -14.73 9.64
CA GLU A 143 37.58 -13.49 9.17
C GLU A 143 36.71 -12.60 8.27
N LYS A 144 35.81 -13.19 7.47
CA LYS A 144 34.88 -12.47 6.57
C LYS A 144 33.47 -13.06 6.55
N THR A 145 33.17 -13.93 7.51
CA THR A 145 31.92 -14.70 7.53
C THR A 145 31.22 -14.45 8.84
N PHE A 146 29.95 -14.04 8.75
CA PHE A 146 29.02 -13.99 9.86
C PHE A 146 27.79 -14.78 9.46
N PHE A 147 27.53 -15.89 10.13
CA PHE A 147 26.48 -16.80 9.77
C PHE A 147 25.66 -17.20 11.00
N PHE A 148 24.35 -17.06 10.89
CA PHE A 148 23.40 -17.39 11.96
C PHE A 148 22.44 -18.46 11.43
N GLY A 149 22.52 -19.66 11.97
CA GLY A 149 21.76 -20.80 11.46
C GLY A 149 22.53 -22.11 11.56
N MET A 150 22.30 -23.01 10.59
CA MET A 150 22.93 -24.33 10.54
C MET A 150 24.00 -24.40 9.44
N THR A 151 25.20 -24.90 9.75
CA THR A 151 26.33 -25.02 8.82
C THR A 151 27.26 -26.18 9.17
N ASP A 152 28.15 -26.56 8.23
CA ASP A 152 29.12 -27.64 8.44
C ASP A 152 30.23 -27.18 9.41
N PRO A 153 30.55 -27.95 10.48
CA PRO A 153 31.58 -27.62 11.47
C PRO A 153 32.99 -27.39 10.89
N LYS A 154 33.28 -27.86 9.67
CA LYS A 154 34.62 -27.81 9.05
C LYS A 154 34.91 -26.52 8.29
N SER A 155 34.05 -25.51 8.36
CA SER A 155 34.06 -24.34 7.49
C SER A 155 35.03 -23.22 7.92
N GLY A 156 35.94 -23.47 8.88
CA GLY A 156 36.94 -22.48 9.32
C GLY A 156 36.32 -21.28 10.04
N ILE A 157 35.09 -21.42 10.51
CA ILE A 157 34.33 -20.45 11.29
C ILE A 157 34.13 -20.99 12.70
N GLN A 158 34.17 -20.09 13.69
CA GLN A 158 34.04 -20.46 15.09
C GLN A 158 32.64 -20.10 15.60
N GLU A 159 32.01 -21.04 16.30
CA GLU A 159 30.76 -20.79 17.01
C GLU A 159 31.04 -19.93 18.26
N VAL A 160 30.23 -18.88 18.48
CA VAL A 160 30.49 -17.84 19.50
C VAL A 160 29.49 -17.84 20.66
N LEU A 161 28.26 -18.34 20.46
CA LEU A 161 27.19 -18.26 21.45
C LEU A 161 27.10 -19.50 22.34
N GLY A 162 27.43 -20.68 21.84
CA GLY A 162 27.33 -21.97 22.52
C GLY A 162 25.97 -22.14 23.18
N SER A 163 25.97 -22.46 24.48
CA SER A 163 24.75 -22.64 25.27
C SER A 163 23.88 -21.37 25.39
N ALA A 164 24.42 -20.19 25.07
CA ALA A 164 23.65 -18.95 25.02
C ALA A 164 22.86 -18.78 23.72
N PHE A 165 22.99 -19.67 22.73
CA PHE A 165 22.27 -19.58 21.47
C PHE A 165 20.76 -19.58 21.66
N ILE A 166 20.21 -20.57 22.37
CA ILE A 166 18.77 -20.68 22.66
C ILE A 166 18.22 -19.41 23.35
N PRO A 167 18.78 -18.91 24.48
CA PRO A 167 18.25 -17.71 25.11
C PRO A 167 18.36 -16.46 24.22
N VAL A 168 19.41 -16.36 23.38
CA VAL A 168 19.53 -15.28 22.39
C VAL A 168 18.44 -15.38 21.32
N VAL A 169 18.19 -16.57 20.76
CA VAL A 169 17.13 -16.80 19.77
C VAL A 169 15.75 -16.49 20.34
N ILE A 170 15.48 -16.87 21.60
CA ILE A 170 14.23 -16.54 22.30
C ILE A 170 14.10 -15.02 22.44
N LEU A 171 15.15 -14.33 22.89
CA LEU A 171 15.15 -12.89 23.06
C LEU A 171 14.92 -12.17 21.72
N LEU A 172 15.56 -12.63 20.65
CA LEU A 172 15.32 -12.14 19.29
C LEU A 172 13.87 -12.39 18.86
N GLY A 173 13.31 -13.58 19.10
CA GLY A 173 11.92 -13.88 18.77
C GLY A 173 10.94 -12.95 19.48
N VAL A 174 11.13 -12.71 20.78
CA VAL A 174 10.32 -11.75 21.54
C VAL A 174 10.49 -10.32 20.97
N GLY A 175 11.73 -9.91 20.69
CA GLY A 175 12.01 -8.59 20.10
C GLY A 175 11.34 -8.39 18.74
N PHE A 176 11.43 -9.38 17.85
CA PHE A 176 10.79 -9.37 16.53
C PHE A 176 9.27 -9.36 16.64
N TYR A 177 8.69 -10.14 17.55
CA TYR A 177 7.25 -10.12 17.79
C TYR A 177 6.77 -8.71 18.18
N PHE A 178 7.44 -8.07 19.15
CA PHE A 178 7.09 -6.69 19.55
C PHE A 178 7.31 -5.68 18.43
N LEU A 179 8.39 -5.82 17.65
CA LEU A 179 8.67 -4.98 16.49
C LEU A 179 7.55 -5.10 15.43
N ILE A 180 7.11 -6.31 15.10
CA ILE A 180 6.01 -6.56 14.16
C ILE A 180 4.72 -5.91 14.66
N VAL A 181 4.35 -6.13 15.93
CA VAL A 181 3.15 -5.53 16.53
C VAL A 181 3.23 -4.00 16.54
N PHE A 182 4.40 -3.43 16.84
CA PHE A 182 4.63 -2.00 16.81
C PHE A 182 4.48 -1.41 15.41
N LEU A 183 5.10 -2.02 14.39
CA LEU A 183 4.95 -1.61 13.00
C LEU A 183 3.50 -1.71 12.52
N LEU A 184 2.78 -2.78 12.91
CA LEU A 184 1.34 -2.91 12.62
C LEU A 184 0.52 -1.76 13.23
N LYS A 185 0.81 -1.35 14.48
CA LYS A 185 0.15 -0.19 15.10
C LYS A 185 0.41 1.11 14.34
N LEU A 186 1.64 1.34 13.88
CA LEU A 186 1.97 2.52 13.07
C LEU A 186 1.20 2.52 11.74
N VAL A 187 1.08 1.36 11.08
CA VAL A 187 0.31 1.24 9.83
C VAL A 187 -1.17 1.51 10.07
N LYS A 188 -1.75 0.96 11.14
CA LYS A 188 -3.16 1.18 11.49
C LYS A 188 -3.46 2.66 11.71
N ASN A 189 -2.60 3.36 12.45
CA ASN A 189 -2.82 4.77 12.79
C ASN A 189 -2.68 5.73 11.59
N LYS A 190 -2.06 5.30 10.48
CA LYS A 190 -1.94 6.10 9.25
C LYS A 190 -3.14 6.00 8.32
N LYS A 191 -4.04 5.05 8.56
CA LYS A 191 -5.30 4.87 7.82
C LYS A 191 -6.50 5.56 8.49
N SER A 192 -6.33 6.08 9.70
CA SER A 192 -7.30 6.95 10.40
C SER A 192 -6.92 8.41 10.24
#